data_AF-A0A954MJS2-F1
#
_entry.id   AF-A0A954MJS2-F1
#
_cell.length_a   1.000
_cell.length_b   1.000
_cell.length_c   1.000
_cell.angle_alpha   90.00
_cell.angle_beta   90.00
_cell.angle_gamma   90.00
#
_symmetry.space_group_name_H-M   'P 1'
#
loop_
_entity.id
_entity.type
_entity.pdbx_description
1 polymer ?
#
loop_
_entity_poly.entity_id
_entity_poly.type
_entity_poly.pdbx_seq_one_letter_code
_entity_poly.pdbx_strand_id
1 'polypeptide(L)'
;MNWDFLTAAHVSLALTLLHVTTVTAIALRVVMRKPPVGVALAWLLLVSAFPAFGAGVYLLIGERRVGQRRAERIAKHRADYRRLSEQGIHHGLTNVNWDRHHPDARAMNQLGARLVGVPTVAGSSGRLLTNSEEILRCIAADIDSATSSVLMEFYIWNQGGLADEVVAALIRATKRGVACRVLVDAIGARPWWKGKQPAELRAAGVKVQQAFPSGLWQMVFGRNDLRLHRKIVVID
;
A
#
# COMPACT_ATOMS: atom_id res chain seq x y z
N MET A 1 -59.69 -9.53 -27.77
CA MET A 1 -58.83 -9.21 -26.60
C MET A 1 -57.40 -9.19 -27.12
N ASN A 2 -56.78 -8.01 -27.23
CA ASN A 2 -55.49 -7.84 -27.91
C ASN A 2 -54.36 -8.45 -27.10
N TRP A 3 -54.00 -9.69 -27.43
CA TRP A 3 -52.87 -10.42 -26.84
C TRP A 3 -51.55 -9.64 -26.95
N ASP A 4 -51.36 -8.85 -28.03
CA ASP A 4 -50.18 -8.01 -28.23
C ASP A 4 -50.05 -6.85 -27.22
N PHE A 5 -51.18 -6.34 -26.73
CA PHE A 5 -51.17 -5.28 -25.71
C PHE A 5 -50.80 -5.83 -24.34
N LEU A 6 -51.31 -7.02 -24.01
CA LEU A 6 -50.99 -7.71 -22.76
C LEU A 6 -49.52 -8.13 -22.73
N THR A 7 -48.98 -8.67 -23.83
CA THR A 7 -47.55 -9.03 -23.92
C THR A 7 -46.66 -7.79 -23.83
N ALA A 8 -47.01 -6.69 -24.51
CA ALA A 8 -46.26 -5.43 -24.40
C ALA A 8 -46.28 -4.85 -22.97
N ALA A 9 -47.41 -4.92 -22.27
CA ALA A 9 -47.53 -4.48 -20.88
C ALA A 9 -46.69 -5.36 -19.93
N HIS A 10 -46.70 -6.68 -20.11
CA HIS A 10 -45.87 -7.60 -19.33
C HIS A 10 -44.37 -7.37 -19.57
N VAL A 11 -43.96 -7.11 -20.82
CA VAL A 11 -42.57 -6.79 -21.16
C VAL A 11 -42.14 -5.45 -20.54
N SER A 12 -42.98 -4.42 -20.62
CA SER A 12 -42.71 -3.10 -20.02
C SER A 12 -42.58 -3.19 -18.50
N LEU A 13 -43.48 -3.93 -17.85
CA LEU A 13 -43.43 -4.19 -16.41
C LEU A 13 -42.16 -4.95 -16.02
N ALA A 14 -41.82 -6.01 -16.75
CA ALA A 14 -40.61 -6.80 -16.50
C ALA A 14 -39.34 -5.95 -16.65
N LEU A 15 -39.24 -5.10 -17.68
CA LEU A 15 -38.12 -4.19 -17.87
C LEU A 15 -38.02 -3.14 -16.76
N THR A 16 -39.16 -2.60 -16.31
CA THR A 16 -39.22 -1.63 -15.22
C THR A 16 -38.79 -2.26 -13.89
N LEU A 17 -39.27 -3.46 -13.59
CA LEU A 17 -38.86 -4.20 -12.41
C LEU A 17 -37.36 -4.50 -12.44
N LEU A 18 -36.85 -5.00 -13.57
CA LEU A 18 -35.42 -5.26 -13.76
C LEU A 18 -34.58 -4.00 -13.56
N HIS A 19 -35.03 -2.87 -14.11
CA HIS A 19 -34.39 -1.56 -13.92
C HIS A 19 -34.32 -1.19 -12.43
N VAL A 20 -35.46 -1.16 -11.75
CA VAL A 20 -35.56 -0.76 -10.33
C VAL A 20 -34.72 -1.68 -9.44
N THR A 21 -34.77 -2.99 -9.68
CA THR A 21 -33.98 -3.96 -8.91
C THR A 21 -32.48 -3.76 -9.14
N THR A 22 -32.06 -3.52 -10.39
CA THR A 22 -30.63 -3.33 -10.72
C THR A 22 -30.09 -2.06 -10.08
N VAL A 23 -30.82 -0.94 -10.23
CA VAL A 23 -30.41 0.36 -9.64
C VAL A 23 -30.35 0.26 -8.12
N THR A 24 -31.37 -0.31 -7.48
CA THR A 24 -31.42 -0.44 -6.02
C THR A 24 -30.30 -1.35 -5.51
N ALA A 25 -30.08 -2.51 -6.15
CA ALA A 25 -29.03 -3.43 -5.74
C ALA A 25 -27.63 -2.82 -5.86
N ILE A 26 -27.33 -2.14 -6.96
CA ILE A 26 -26.04 -1.48 -7.16
C ILE A 26 -25.89 -0.26 -6.26
N ALA A 27 -26.95 0.54 -6.04
CA ALA A 27 -26.93 1.69 -5.14
C ALA A 27 -26.63 1.26 -3.69
N LEU A 28 -27.34 0.25 -3.18
CA LEU A 28 -27.05 -0.36 -1.89
C LEU A 28 -25.61 -0.85 -1.83
N ARG A 29 -25.13 -1.51 -2.88
CA ARG A 29 -23.75 -1.99 -2.97
C ARG A 29 -22.72 -0.86 -2.95
N VAL A 30 -22.95 0.25 -3.67
CA VAL A 30 -22.11 1.45 -3.65
C VAL A 30 -22.02 2.00 -2.23
N VAL A 31 -23.16 2.17 -1.55
CA VAL A 31 -23.22 2.68 -0.17
C VAL A 31 -22.52 1.74 0.81
N MET A 32 -22.75 0.43 0.71
CA MET A 32 -22.11 -0.57 1.57
C MET A 32 -20.58 -0.63 1.40
N ARG A 33 -20.08 -0.33 0.19
CA ARG A 33 -18.63 -0.25 -0.08
C ARG A 33 -17.99 1.03 0.43
N LYS A 34 -18.78 2.00 0.91
CA LYS A 34 -18.31 3.27 1.53
C LYS A 34 -17.17 3.96 0.75
N PRO A 35 -17.28 4.16 -0.58
CA PRO A 35 -16.29 4.95 -1.31
C PRO A 35 -16.37 6.44 -0.87
N PRO A 36 -15.36 7.26 -1.22
CA PRO A 36 -15.43 8.71 -1.00
C PRO A 36 -16.72 9.30 -1.59
N VAL A 37 -17.30 10.30 -0.93
CA VAL A 37 -18.64 10.83 -1.24
C VAL A 37 -18.81 11.19 -2.72
N GLY A 38 -17.85 11.91 -3.32
CA GLY A 38 -17.92 12.25 -4.74
C GLY A 38 -17.90 11.03 -5.68
N VAL A 39 -17.15 9.98 -5.32
CA VAL A 39 -17.12 8.73 -6.09
C VAL A 39 -18.44 7.97 -5.93
N ALA A 40 -19.02 7.96 -4.73
CA ALA A 40 -20.33 7.36 -4.49
C ALA A 40 -21.41 8.02 -5.35
N LEU A 41 -21.48 9.36 -5.33
CA LEU A 41 -22.44 10.13 -6.11
C LEU A 41 -22.27 9.90 -7.62
N ALA A 42 -21.03 9.87 -8.13
CA ALA A 42 -20.78 9.59 -9.54
C ALA A 42 -21.30 8.21 -9.97
N TRP A 43 -21.09 7.17 -9.17
CA TRP A 43 -21.63 5.83 -9.46
C TRP A 43 -23.14 5.77 -9.35
N LEU A 44 -23.73 6.41 -8.33
CA LEU A 44 -25.18 6.48 -8.17
C LEU A 44 -25.84 7.17 -9.36
N LEU A 45 -25.29 8.29 -9.83
CA LEU A 45 -25.77 9.00 -11.02
C LEU A 45 -25.64 8.15 -12.28
N LEU A 46 -24.47 7.54 -12.53
CA LEU A 46 -24.24 6.72 -13.72
C LEU A 46 -25.19 5.52 -13.79
N VAL A 47 -25.37 4.82 -12.67
CA VAL A 47 -26.27 3.65 -12.58
C VAL A 47 -27.73 4.06 -12.69
N SER A 48 -28.11 5.21 -12.14
CA SER A 48 -29.50 5.71 -12.27
C SER A 48 -29.81 6.12 -13.71
N ALA A 49 -28.88 6.79 -14.40
CA ALA A 49 -29.07 7.23 -15.78
C ALA A 49 -28.98 6.07 -16.78
N PHE A 50 -28.07 5.12 -16.58
CA PHE A 50 -27.84 3.98 -17.47
C PHE A 50 -27.67 2.68 -16.66
N PRO A 51 -28.74 2.01 -16.20
CA PRO A 51 -28.63 0.90 -15.26
C PRO A 51 -27.79 -0.27 -15.73
N ALA A 52 -28.02 -0.79 -16.94
CA ALA A 52 -27.28 -1.93 -17.44
C ALA A 52 -25.79 -1.60 -17.67
N PHE A 53 -25.53 -0.46 -18.33
CA PHE A 53 -24.18 0.01 -18.62
C PHE A 53 -23.44 0.41 -17.33
N GLY A 54 -24.05 1.24 -16.50
CA GLY A 54 -23.52 1.70 -15.23
C GLY A 54 -23.26 0.56 -14.24
N ALA A 55 -24.16 -0.43 -14.16
CA ALA A 55 -23.91 -1.64 -13.37
C ALA A 55 -22.71 -2.43 -13.90
N GLY A 56 -22.62 -2.63 -15.22
CA GLY A 56 -21.49 -3.31 -15.86
C GLY A 56 -20.16 -2.61 -15.54
N VAL A 57 -20.08 -1.30 -15.77
CA VAL A 57 -18.87 -0.50 -15.52
C VAL A 57 -18.55 -0.43 -14.02
N TYR A 58 -19.56 -0.32 -13.14
CA TYR A 58 -19.35 -0.36 -11.68
C TYR A 58 -18.76 -1.69 -11.21
N LEU A 59 -19.28 -2.82 -11.71
CA LEU A 59 -18.78 -4.14 -11.33
C LEU A 59 -17.37 -4.42 -11.85
N LEU A 60 -16.98 -3.81 -12.97
CA LEU A 60 -15.64 -3.93 -13.54
C LEU A 60 -14.61 -3.02 -12.85
N ILE A 61 -14.98 -1.76 -12.57
CA ILE A 61 -14.04 -0.70 -12.18
C ILE A 61 -14.37 -0.09 -10.81
N GLY A 62 -15.66 0.14 -10.55
CA GLY A 62 -16.14 0.84 -9.34
C GLY A 62 -15.93 0.05 -8.05
N GLU A 63 -16.03 -1.27 -8.12
CA GLU A 63 -15.75 -2.13 -6.97
C GLU A 63 -14.25 -2.35 -6.83
N ARG A 64 -13.64 -1.69 -5.83
CA ARG A 64 -12.22 -1.82 -5.46
C ARG A 64 -11.88 -3.20 -4.89
N ARG A 65 -12.05 -4.29 -5.67
CA ARG A 65 -11.75 -5.66 -5.24
C ARG A 65 -10.25 -5.82 -5.02
N VAL A 66 -9.85 -5.96 -3.76
CA VAL A 66 -8.56 -6.55 -3.43
C VAL A 66 -8.75 -8.05 -3.63
N GLY A 67 -8.11 -8.64 -4.66
CA GLY A 67 -8.26 -10.07 -4.95
C GLY A 67 -7.98 -10.94 -3.71
N GLN A 68 -8.72 -12.05 -3.55
CA GLN A 68 -8.69 -12.91 -2.36
C GLN A 68 -7.25 -13.28 -1.93
N ARG A 69 -6.40 -13.68 -2.88
CA ARG A 69 -4.97 -13.97 -2.63
C ARG A 69 -4.21 -12.82 -1.98
N ARG A 70 -4.52 -11.56 -2.31
CA ARG A 70 -3.88 -10.38 -1.72
C ARG A 70 -4.45 -10.10 -0.33
N ALA A 71 -5.74 -10.30 -0.13
CA ALA A 71 -6.35 -10.21 1.20
C ALA A 71 -5.76 -11.26 2.16
N GLU A 72 -5.60 -12.50 1.69
CA GLU A 72 -4.93 -13.58 2.44
C GLU A 72 -3.48 -13.24 2.79
N ARG A 73 -2.69 -12.71 1.84
CA ARG A 73 -1.30 -12.27 2.11
C ARG A 73 -1.26 -11.15 3.16
N ILE A 74 -2.16 -10.18 3.07
CA ILE A 74 -2.26 -9.09 4.06
C ILE A 74 -2.64 -9.67 5.43
N ALA A 75 -3.56 -10.63 5.49
CA ALA A 75 -3.94 -11.30 6.73
C ALA A 75 -2.76 -12.09 7.33
N LYS A 76 -1.97 -12.79 6.52
CA LYS A 76 -0.77 -13.49 6.97
C LYS A 76 0.25 -12.53 7.59
N HIS A 77 0.54 -11.41 6.92
CA HIS A 77 1.45 -10.40 7.47
C HIS A 77 0.95 -9.81 8.80
N ARG A 78 -0.37 -9.65 8.97
CA ARG A 78 -0.94 -9.22 10.26
C ARG A 78 -0.70 -10.25 11.37
N ALA A 79 -0.74 -11.54 11.05
CA ALA A 79 -0.40 -12.59 12.02
C ALA A 79 1.08 -12.50 12.43
N ASP A 80 1.98 -12.26 11.48
CA ASP A 80 3.42 -12.07 11.77
C ASP A 80 3.65 -10.85 12.69
N TYR A 81 3.00 -9.71 12.40
CA TYR A 81 3.08 -8.52 13.26
C TYR A 81 2.53 -8.77 14.66
N ARG A 82 1.43 -9.52 14.77
CA ARG A 82 0.86 -9.87 16.07
C ARG A 82 1.84 -10.72 16.89
N ARG A 83 2.49 -11.70 16.26
CA ARG A 83 3.49 -12.53 16.94
C ARG A 83 4.69 -11.71 17.44
N LEU A 84 5.18 -10.77 16.62
CA LEU A 84 6.26 -9.85 17.04
C LEU A 84 5.82 -8.94 18.19
N SER A 85 4.58 -8.46 18.13
CA SER A 85 3.96 -7.66 19.19
C SER A 85 3.85 -8.45 20.50
N GLU A 86 3.38 -9.70 20.46
CA GLU A 86 3.30 -10.61 21.61
C GLU A 86 4.68 -10.84 22.24
N GLN A 87 5.72 -10.99 21.42
CA GLN A 87 7.10 -11.07 21.92
C GLN A 87 7.50 -9.76 22.61
N GLY A 88 7.22 -8.60 22.03
CA GLY A 88 7.51 -7.31 22.65
C GLY A 88 6.81 -7.14 24.01
N ILE A 89 5.55 -7.57 24.11
CA ILE A 89 4.79 -7.58 25.36
C ILE A 89 5.44 -8.50 26.39
N HIS A 90 5.80 -9.72 25.99
CA HIS A 90 6.45 -10.69 26.89
C HIS A 90 7.79 -10.17 27.44
N HIS A 91 8.56 -9.43 26.63
CA HIS A 91 9.82 -8.82 27.06
C HIS A 91 9.63 -7.50 27.83
N GLY A 92 8.40 -7.09 28.13
CA GLY A 92 8.10 -5.85 28.84
C GLY A 92 8.40 -4.58 28.03
N LEU A 93 8.70 -4.71 26.73
CA LEU A 93 9.00 -3.57 25.86
C LEU A 93 7.79 -2.65 25.68
N THR A 94 6.58 -3.10 25.98
CA THR A 94 5.34 -2.31 25.82
C THR A 94 4.89 -1.63 27.10
N ASN A 95 5.70 -1.68 28.18
CA ASN A 95 5.40 -1.05 29.47
C ASN A 95 5.70 0.46 29.40
N VAL A 96 4.89 1.17 28.63
CA VAL A 96 4.98 2.63 28.49
C VAL A 96 4.37 3.30 29.72
N ASN A 97 5.13 4.20 30.35
CA ASN A 97 4.59 5.10 31.37
C ASN A 97 3.86 6.27 30.70
N TRP A 98 2.54 6.12 30.51
CA TRP A 98 1.70 7.09 29.82
C TRP A 98 1.58 8.44 30.54
N ASP A 99 1.84 8.51 31.84
CA ASP A 99 1.80 9.76 32.61
C ASP A 99 2.93 10.71 32.23
N ARG A 100 3.97 10.21 31.56
CA ARG A 100 5.08 11.00 31.01
C ARG A 100 4.81 11.55 29.61
N HIS A 101 3.63 11.30 29.05
CA HIS A 101 3.30 11.66 27.67
C HIS A 101 2.01 12.48 27.59
N HIS A 102 1.84 13.19 26.48
CA HIS A 102 0.60 13.92 26.20
C HIS A 102 -0.60 12.94 26.19
N PRO A 103 -1.79 13.33 26.71
CA PRO A 103 -2.96 12.45 26.78
C PRO A 103 -3.31 11.76 25.45
N ASP A 104 -3.13 12.45 24.33
CA ASP A 104 -3.41 11.92 22.98
C ASP A 104 -2.52 10.73 22.60
N ALA A 105 -1.33 10.61 23.17
CA ALA A 105 -0.41 9.50 22.88
C ALA A 105 -1.04 8.14 23.22
N ARG A 106 -1.85 8.09 24.29
CA ARG A 106 -2.58 6.87 24.67
C ARG A 106 -3.65 6.50 23.65
N ALA A 107 -4.36 7.49 23.10
CA ALA A 107 -5.34 7.27 22.04
C ALA A 107 -4.67 6.78 20.75
N MET A 108 -3.51 7.34 20.39
CA MET A 108 -2.71 6.88 19.24
C MET A 108 -2.25 5.43 19.40
N ASN A 109 -1.76 5.05 20.58
CA ASN A 109 -1.41 3.65 20.88
C ASN A 109 -2.60 2.71 20.75
N GLN A 110 -3.76 3.08 21.31
CA GLN A 110 -4.98 2.27 21.18
C GLN A 110 -5.40 2.11 19.72
N LEU A 111 -5.28 3.16 18.91
CA LEU A 111 -5.57 3.11 17.48
C LEU A 111 -4.62 2.16 16.75
N GLY A 112 -3.30 2.28 16.98
CA GLY A 112 -2.28 1.41 16.40
C GLY A 112 -2.48 -0.06 16.78
N ALA A 113 -2.71 -0.34 18.06
CA ALA A 113 -2.97 -1.68 18.56
C ALA A 113 -4.24 -2.30 17.96
N ARG A 114 -5.33 -1.53 17.80
CA ARG A 114 -6.58 -2.04 17.22
C ARG A 114 -6.54 -2.21 15.70
N LEU A 115 -5.93 -1.27 14.98
CA LEU A 115 -5.93 -1.28 13.51
C LEU A 115 -4.82 -2.16 12.92
N VAL A 116 -3.64 -2.12 13.52
CA VAL A 116 -2.42 -2.76 12.99
C VAL A 116 -2.06 -4.00 13.80
N GLY A 117 -2.39 -4.05 15.10
CA GLY A 117 -2.00 -5.14 16.00
C GLY A 117 -0.62 -4.95 16.62
N VAL A 118 -0.06 -3.74 16.53
CA VAL A 118 1.28 -3.41 17.05
C VAL A 118 1.14 -2.30 18.10
N PRO A 119 1.42 -2.58 19.38
CA PRO A 119 1.42 -1.58 20.44
C PRO A 119 2.69 -0.72 20.37
N THR A 120 2.63 0.43 21.04
CA THR A 120 3.82 1.26 21.26
C THR A 120 4.83 0.51 22.14
N VAL A 121 6.11 0.64 21.79
CA VAL A 121 7.24 0.16 22.59
C VAL A 121 7.92 1.32 23.33
N ALA A 122 8.47 1.03 24.49
CA ALA A 122 9.26 1.91 25.33
C ALA A 122 10.77 1.65 25.14
N GLY A 123 11.61 2.57 25.61
CA GLY A 123 13.07 2.43 25.56
C GLY A 123 13.72 2.81 24.23
N SER A 124 12.95 3.26 23.24
CA SER A 124 13.49 3.83 22.01
C SER A 124 13.90 5.29 22.20
N SER A 125 15.00 5.70 21.59
CA SER A 125 15.34 7.10 21.36
C SER A 125 15.01 7.47 19.92
N GLY A 126 14.88 8.77 19.65
CA GLY A 126 14.60 9.28 18.31
C GLY A 126 15.33 10.60 18.07
N ARG A 127 15.76 10.81 16.83
CA ARG A 127 16.32 12.07 16.35
C ARG A 127 15.50 12.54 15.16
N LEU A 128 14.94 13.75 15.25
CA LEU A 128 14.23 14.36 14.13
C LEU A 128 15.23 15.05 13.22
N LEU A 129 15.31 14.60 11.97
CA LEU A 129 16.09 15.24 10.91
C LEU A 129 15.15 16.09 10.05
N THR A 130 15.47 17.37 9.90
CA THR A 130 14.65 18.33 9.15
C THR A 130 15.20 18.64 7.76
N ASN A 131 16.41 18.16 7.45
CA ASN A 131 17.09 18.41 6.19
C ASN A 131 17.30 17.12 5.39
N SER A 132 16.90 17.13 4.11
CA SER A 132 17.04 15.97 3.21
C SER A 132 18.49 15.57 2.97
N GLU A 133 19.40 16.54 2.89
CA GLU A 133 20.82 16.25 2.68
C GLU A 133 21.42 15.54 3.90
N GLU A 134 21.10 16.01 5.10
CA GLU A 134 21.52 15.37 6.35
C GLU A 134 20.96 13.95 6.46
N ILE A 135 19.69 13.74 6.08
CA ILE A 135 19.06 12.40 6.05
C ILE A 135 19.86 11.44 5.16
N LEU A 136 20.18 11.84 3.92
CA LEU A 136 20.91 10.98 2.99
C LEU A 136 22.34 10.68 3.46
N ARG A 137 23.02 11.67 4.05
CA ARG A 137 24.35 11.48 4.62
C ARG A 137 24.33 10.54 5.83
N CYS A 138 23.34 10.69 6.72
CA CYS A 138 23.18 9.79 7.86
C CYS A 138 22.91 8.35 7.40
N ILE A 139 22.00 8.17 6.42
CA ILE A 139 21.73 6.85 5.84
C ILE A 139 23.02 6.23 5.27
N ALA A 140 23.81 7.00 4.51
CA ALA A 140 25.06 6.49 3.95
C ALA A 140 26.07 6.09 5.04
N ALA A 141 26.22 6.92 6.09
CA ALA A 141 27.12 6.65 7.22
C ALA A 141 26.68 5.43 8.04
N ASP A 142 25.37 5.26 8.26
CA ASP A 142 24.82 4.10 8.97
C ASP A 142 25.03 2.83 8.13
N ILE A 143 24.87 2.89 6.81
CA ILE A 143 25.17 1.75 5.90
C ILE A 143 26.67 1.41 5.92
N ASP A 144 27.54 2.42 5.99
CA ASP A 144 28.98 2.18 6.13
C ASP A 144 29.36 1.55 7.46
N SER A 145 28.55 1.77 8.50
CA SER A 145 28.74 1.18 9.84
C SER A 145 28.07 -0.18 10.01
N ALA A 146 27.12 -0.52 9.14
CA ALA A 146 26.37 -1.78 9.19
C ALA A 146 27.29 -3.02 9.18
N THR A 147 26.92 -4.03 9.97
CA THR A 147 27.72 -5.25 10.17
C THR A 147 27.04 -6.51 9.67
N SER A 148 25.71 -6.53 9.55
CA SER A 148 24.95 -7.75 9.24
C SER A 148 23.92 -7.54 8.14
N SER A 149 23.12 -6.47 8.16
CA SER A 149 22.06 -6.28 7.17
C SER A 149 21.62 -4.84 6.95
N VAL A 150 21.26 -4.54 5.70
CA VAL A 150 20.64 -3.29 5.29
C VAL A 150 19.38 -3.61 4.50
N LEU A 151 18.23 -3.13 4.96
CA LEU A 151 16.93 -3.29 4.31
C LEU A 151 16.37 -1.91 3.99
N MET A 152 16.11 -1.65 2.71
CA MET A 152 15.61 -0.36 2.24
C MET A 152 14.39 -0.52 1.37
N GLU A 153 13.39 0.33 1.56
CA GLU A 153 12.27 0.46 0.64
C GLU A 153 11.93 1.92 0.34
N PHE A 154 11.70 2.22 -0.95
CA PHE A 154 11.42 3.58 -1.42
C PHE A 154 10.39 3.60 -2.56
N TYR A 155 9.52 4.62 -2.54
CA TYR A 155 8.62 4.90 -3.65
C TYR A 155 9.35 5.47 -4.87
N ILE A 156 10.17 6.49 -4.65
CA ILE A 156 10.92 7.19 -5.69
C ILE A 156 12.39 7.06 -5.33
N TRP A 157 13.17 6.62 -6.31
CA TRP A 157 14.61 6.71 -6.31
C TRP A 157 14.99 7.35 -7.64
N ASN A 158 15.83 8.39 -7.60
CA ASN A 158 16.41 9.01 -8.78
C ASN A 158 17.93 8.98 -8.67
N GLN A 159 18.59 8.83 -9.81
CA GLN A 159 20.06 8.88 -9.89
C GLN A 159 20.53 10.35 -9.81
N GLY A 160 21.66 10.57 -9.15
CA GLY A 160 22.31 11.87 -9.00
C GLY A 160 22.25 12.42 -7.57
N GLY A 161 23.12 13.40 -7.30
CA GLY A 161 23.22 14.07 -6.00
C GLY A 161 23.61 13.11 -4.87
N LEU A 162 23.11 13.38 -3.66
CA LEU A 162 23.45 12.60 -2.46
C LEU A 162 22.86 11.18 -2.45
N ALA A 163 21.88 10.89 -3.32
CA ALA A 163 21.38 9.53 -3.47
C ALA A 163 22.45 8.57 -4.01
N ASP A 164 23.42 9.08 -4.77
CA ASP A 164 24.54 8.28 -5.29
C ASP A 164 25.52 7.90 -4.18
N GLU A 165 25.65 8.71 -3.12
CA GLU A 165 26.43 8.36 -1.94
C GLU A 165 25.84 7.13 -1.22
N VAL A 166 24.51 7.03 -1.16
CA VAL A 166 23.80 5.87 -0.61
C VAL A 166 24.02 4.62 -1.46
N VAL A 167 23.99 4.75 -2.80
CA VAL A 167 24.32 3.64 -3.72
C VAL A 167 25.75 3.15 -3.49
N ALA A 168 26.69 4.08 -3.39
CA ALA A 168 28.09 3.75 -3.14
C ALA A 168 28.28 3.06 -1.77
N ALA A 169 27.59 3.53 -0.72
CA ALA A 169 27.60 2.92 0.60
C ALA A 169 27.07 1.48 0.58
N LEU A 170 25.95 1.23 -0.13
CA LEU A 170 25.41 -0.13 -0.29
C LEU A 170 26.41 -1.08 -0.94
N ILE A 171 27.10 -0.63 -2.00
CA ILE A 171 28.14 -1.41 -2.67
C ILE A 171 29.30 -1.70 -1.71
N ARG A 172 29.76 -0.70 -0.94
CA ARG A 172 30.82 -0.91 0.07
C ARG A 172 30.38 -1.91 1.14
N ALA A 173 29.16 -1.78 1.66
CA ALA A 173 28.61 -2.68 2.67
C ALA A 173 28.55 -4.13 2.18
N THR A 174 28.04 -4.35 0.96
CA THR A 174 28.00 -5.70 0.39
C THR A 174 29.39 -6.29 0.16
N LYS A 175 30.38 -5.48 -0.22
CA LYS A 175 31.78 -5.93 -0.31
C LYS A 175 32.36 -6.37 1.04
N ARG A 176 31.89 -5.80 2.16
CA ARG A 176 32.24 -6.24 3.51
C ARG A 176 31.47 -7.50 3.96
N GLY A 177 30.55 -8.02 3.14
CA GLY A 177 29.72 -9.19 3.46
C GLY A 177 28.35 -8.85 4.07
N VAL A 178 27.98 -7.57 4.18
CA VAL A 178 26.68 -7.15 4.72
C VAL A 178 25.55 -7.51 3.77
N ALA A 179 24.46 -8.10 4.30
CA ALA A 179 23.31 -8.49 3.50
C ALA A 179 22.42 -7.29 3.14
N CYS A 180 22.64 -6.72 1.95
CA CYS A 180 21.89 -5.57 1.46
C CYS A 180 20.68 -5.99 0.60
N ARG A 181 19.48 -5.47 0.93
CA ARG A 181 18.24 -5.67 0.16
C ARG A 181 17.53 -4.35 -0.08
N VAL A 182 17.19 -4.08 -1.33
CA VAL A 182 16.55 -2.83 -1.75
C VAL A 182 15.29 -3.14 -2.53
N LEU A 183 14.17 -2.57 -2.09
CA LEU A 183 12.85 -2.70 -2.71
C LEU A 183 12.39 -1.32 -3.20
N VAL A 184 12.26 -1.12 -4.51
CA VAL A 184 11.85 0.19 -5.07
C VAL A 184 10.59 0.04 -5.91
N ASP A 185 9.66 1.00 -5.84
CA ASP A 185 8.45 0.98 -6.67
C ASP A 185 8.79 0.98 -8.17
N ALA A 186 8.12 0.11 -8.93
CA ALA A 186 8.37 -0.05 -10.36
C ALA A 186 7.96 1.18 -11.19
N ILE A 187 6.89 1.89 -10.78
CA ILE A 187 6.39 3.06 -11.50
C ILE A 187 7.00 4.34 -10.91
N GLY A 188 7.00 4.48 -9.58
CA GLY A 188 7.51 5.68 -8.91
C GLY A 188 8.96 5.98 -9.23
N ALA A 189 9.80 4.95 -9.40
CA ALA A 189 11.20 5.07 -9.77
C ALA A 189 11.50 4.62 -11.22
N ARG A 190 10.52 4.72 -12.13
CA ARG A 190 10.68 4.23 -13.52
C ARG A 190 11.92 4.78 -14.24
N PRO A 191 12.31 6.07 -14.11
CA PRO A 191 13.56 6.57 -14.69
C PRO A 191 14.79 5.86 -14.15
N TRP A 192 14.86 5.64 -12.84
CA TRP A 192 15.98 4.95 -12.18
C TRP A 192 16.08 3.48 -12.58
N TRP A 193 14.95 2.78 -12.70
CA TRP A 193 14.93 1.39 -13.18
C TRP A 193 15.48 1.22 -14.60
N LYS A 194 15.40 2.26 -15.43
CA LYS A 194 15.99 2.30 -16.79
C LYS A 194 17.46 2.75 -16.79
N GLY A 195 17.95 3.29 -15.67
CA GLY A 195 19.33 3.70 -15.49
C GLY A 195 20.27 2.52 -15.22
N LYS A 196 21.53 2.85 -14.95
CA LYS A 196 22.60 1.87 -14.71
C LYS A 196 22.66 1.33 -13.29
N GLN A 197 22.26 2.15 -12.31
CA GLN A 197 22.39 1.84 -10.88
C GLN A 197 21.74 0.52 -10.44
N PRO A 198 20.54 0.11 -10.94
CA PRO A 198 19.99 -1.19 -10.59
C PRO A 198 20.86 -2.37 -11.02
N ALA A 199 21.54 -2.26 -12.17
CA ALA A 199 22.46 -3.30 -12.64
C ALA A 199 23.77 -3.28 -11.84
N GLU A 200 24.32 -2.09 -11.58
CA GLU A 200 25.52 -1.90 -10.76
C GLU A 200 25.35 -2.47 -9.34
N LEU A 201 24.22 -2.18 -8.68
CA LEU A 201 23.90 -2.71 -7.35
C LEU A 201 23.77 -4.25 -7.36
N ARG A 202 23.09 -4.82 -8.35
CA ARG A 202 22.97 -6.28 -8.47
C ARG A 202 24.33 -6.95 -8.73
N ALA A 203 25.16 -6.35 -9.58
CA ALA A 203 26.51 -6.85 -9.85
C ALA A 203 27.39 -6.80 -8.60
N ALA A 204 27.19 -5.81 -7.72
CA ALA A 204 27.85 -5.73 -6.42
C ALA A 204 27.31 -6.72 -5.37
N GLY A 205 26.24 -7.46 -5.66
CA GLY A 205 25.64 -8.46 -4.77
C GLY A 205 24.41 -7.98 -3.97
N VAL A 206 23.95 -6.74 -4.19
CA VAL A 206 22.75 -6.21 -3.53
C VAL A 206 21.50 -6.88 -4.11
N LYS A 207 20.59 -7.35 -3.25
CA LYS A 207 19.29 -7.90 -3.69
C LYS A 207 18.33 -6.78 -4.02
N VAL A 208 18.27 -6.39 -5.29
CA VAL A 208 17.42 -5.28 -5.78
C VAL A 208 16.15 -5.81 -6.47
N GLN A 209 14.98 -5.50 -5.91
CA GLN A 209 13.68 -5.98 -6.38
C GLN A 209 12.71 -4.82 -6.70
N GLN A 210 11.90 -5.00 -7.74
CA GLN A 210 10.76 -4.12 -8.04
C GLN A 210 9.58 -4.43 -7.11
N ALA A 211 9.07 -3.41 -6.42
CA ALA A 211 7.77 -3.45 -5.79
C ALA A 211 6.67 -3.15 -6.80
N PHE A 212 5.57 -3.90 -6.72
CA PHE A 212 4.40 -3.76 -7.59
C PHE A 212 4.76 -3.64 -9.09
N PRO A 213 5.49 -4.62 -9.66
CA PRO A 213 5.84 -4.60 -11.08
C PRO A 213 4.56 -4.52 -11.92
N SER A 214 4.53 -3.57 -12.86
CA SER A 214 3.39 -3.34 -13.74
C SER A 214 3.73 -3.78 -15.16
N GLY A 215 3.04 -4.79 -15.67
CA GLY A 215 2.98 -5.09 -17.11
C GLY A 215 1.69 -4.54 -17.74
N LEU A 216 1.58 -4.61 -19.07
CA LEU A 216 0.43 -4.09 -19.83
C LEU A 216 -0.92 -4.63 -19.31
N TRP A 217 -0.99 -5.93 -19.03
CA TRP A 217 -2.19 -6.58 -18.49
C TRP A 217 -2.53 -6.11 -17.07
N GLN A 218 -1.51 -5.91 -16.22
CA GLN A 218 -1.68 -5.33 -14.88
C GLN A 218 -2.04 -3.84 -14.93
N MET A 219 -1.74 -3.15 -16.04
CA MET A 219 -2.09 -1.75 -16.24
C MET A 219 -3.59 -1.56 -16.53
N VAL A 220 -4.18 -2.50 -17.26
CA VAL A 220 -5.59 -2.46 -17.67
C VAL A 220 -6.50 -3.08 -16.62
N PHE A 221 -6.08 -4.20 -16.01
CA PHE A 221 -6.93 -4.99 -15.11
C PHE A 221 -6.43 -5.00 -13.65
N GLY A 222 -5.25 -4.45 -13.39
CA GLY A 222 -4.64 -4.40 -12.07
C GLY A 222 -4.84 -3.08 -11.35
N ARG A 223 -4.77 -3.14 -10.01
CA ARG A 223 -4.80 -1.96 -9.15
C ARG A 223 -3.46 -1.25 -9.13
N ASN A 224 -3.20 -0.49 -10.19
CA ASN A 224 -2.00 0.35 -10.32
C ASN A 224 -1.95 1.50 -9.32
N ASP A 225 -3.08 1.84 -8.70
CA ASP A 225 -3.17 2.79 -7.60
C ASP A 225 -2.48 2.27 -6.33
N LEU A 226 -2.31 0.94 -6.21
CA LEU A 226 -1.63 0.32 -5.07
C LEU A 226 -0.12 0.30 -5.31
N ARG A 227 0.57 1.26 -4.71
CA ARG A 227 2.01 1.49 -4.85
C ARG A 227 2.75 1.42 -3.53
N LEU A 228 4.06 1.20 -3.60
CA LEU A 228 4.94 1.27 -2.44
C LEU A 228 5.21 2.74 -2.12
N HIS A 229 4.41 3.36 -1.23
CA HIS A 229 4.66 4.75 -0.79
C HIS A 229 5.54 4.88 0.45
N ARG A 230 5.90 3.74 1.05
CA ARG A 230 6.74 3.67 2.25
C ARG A 230 8.18 4.04 1.91
N LYS A 231 8.84 4.63 2.90
CA LYS A 231 10.24 5.05 2.87
C LYS A 231 10.82 4.59 4.21
N ILE A 232 11.41 3.40 4.21
CA ILE A 232 11.88 2.74 5.42
C ILE A 232 13.29 2.24 5.15
N VAL A 233 14.18 2.52 6.11
CA VAL A 233 15.56 2.04 6.14
C VAL A 233 15.74 1.36 7.49
N VAL A 234 16.14 0.09 7.46
CA VAL A 234 16.46 -0.70 8.65
C VAL A 234 17.88 -1.19 8.49
N ILE A 235 18.72 -0.86 9.46
CA ILE A 235 20.14 -1.16 9.51
C ILE A 235 20.39 -1.74 10.91
N ASP A 236 21.25 -2.74 11.00
CA ASP A 236 21.66 -3.37 12.26
C ASP A 236 22.63 -2.52 13.09
#